data_AF-A0A6G0XKX6-F1
#
_entry.id   AF-A0A6G0XKX6-F1
#
_cell.length_a   1.000
_cell.length_b   1.000
_cell.length_c   1.000
_cell.angle_alpha   90.00
_cell.angle_beta   90.00
_cell.angle_gamma   90.00
#
_symmetry.space_group_name_H-M   'P 1'
#
loop_
_entity.id
_entity.type
_entity.pdbx_description
1 polymer ?
#
loop_
_entity_poly.entity_id
_entity_poly.type
_entity_poly.pdbx_seq_one_letter_code
_entity_poly.pdbx_strand_id
1 'polypeptide(L)'
;MARDVLTRLADASNEEAENLRRASLLYEGVLHENEDDENFGDFDTPYIDSYASHGTQAFITMTNLSLSEFNRLWSLCEYEVNAAWGEGRGRKNRVSAKDAFFMLLTLLKHYNT
;
A
#
# COMPACT_ATOMS: atom_id res chain seq x y z
N MET A 1 21.94 -18.70 23.38
CA MET A 1 21.91 -17.34 22.80
C MET A 1 21.68 -17.34 21.28
N ALA A 2 22.52 -18.00 20.46
CA ALA A 2 22.34 -17.97 18.99
C ALA A 2 21.02 -18.60 18.47
N ARG A 3 20.53 -19.66 19.11
CA ARG A 3 19.25 -20.32 18.75
C ARG A 3 18.03 -19.41 18.94
N ASP A 4 17.94 -18.69 20.06
CA ASP A 4 16.86 -17.73 20.31
C ASP A 4 16.83 -16.60 19.28
N VAL A 5 18.00 -16.12 18.86
CA VAL A 5 18.10 -15.08 17.83
C VAL A 5 17.60 -15.59 16.48
N LEU A 6 17.95 -16.83 16.11
CA LEU A 6 17.46 -17.45 14.87
C LEU A 6 15.95 -17.68 14.89
N THR A 7 15.39 -18.14 16.01
CA THR A 7 13.94 -18.31 16.15
C THR A 7 13.21 -16.98 15.99
N ARG A 8 13.69 -15.92 16.67
CA ARG A 8 13.09 -14.58 16.55
C ARG A 8 13.15 -14.00 15.13
N LEU A 9 14.24 -14.26 14.40
CA LEU A 9 14.37 -13.84 13.00
C LEU A 9 13.40 -14.60 12.09
N ALA A 10 13.23 -15.92 12.32
CA ALA A 10 12.28 -16.72 11.58
C ALA A 10 10.82 -16.27 11.85
N ASP A 11 10.49 -15.96 13.10
CA ASP A 11 9.16 -15.47 13.48
C ASP A 11 8.86 -14.10 12.83
N ALA A 12 9.82 -13.17 12.88
CA ALA A 12 9.68 -11.85 12.26
C ALA A 12 9.51 -11.93 10.73
N SER A 13 10.26 -12.82 10.06
CA SER A 13 10.13 -13.07 8.62
C SER A 13 8.76 -13.67 8.26
N ASN A 14 8.26 -14.60 9.08
CA ASN A 14 6.95 -15.21 8.85
C ASN A 14 5.80 -14.22 9.05
N GLU A 15 5.89 -13.36 10.06
CA GLU A 15 4.92 -12.27 10.30
C GLU A 15 4.90 -11.28 9.13
N GLU A 16 6.07 -10.95 8.59
CA GLU A 16 6.20 -10.07 7.43
C GLU A 16 5.57 -10.67 6.16
N ALA A 17 5.81 -11.96 5.91
CA ALA A 17 5.19 -12.67 4.79
C ALA A 17 3.66 -12.76 4.91
N GLU A 18 3.14 -12.90 6.14
CA GLU A 18 1.70 -12.93 6.36
C GLU A 18 1.06 -11.54 6.18
N ASN A 19 1.75 -10.48 6.60
CA ASN A 19 1.30 -9.10 6.34
C ASN A 19 1.24 -8.80 4.84
N LEU A 20 2.21 -9.27 4.04
CA LEU A 20 2.16 -9.15 2.58
C LEU A 20 0.96 -9.89 1.97
N ARG A 21 0.68 -11.12 2.43
CA ARG A 21 -0.49 -11.89 1.96
C ARG A 21 -1.80 -11.20 2.30
N ARG A 22 -1.93 -10.66 3.52
CA ARG A 22 -3.11 -9.87 3.93
C ARG A 22 -3.28 -8.64 3.06
N ALA A 23 -2.18 -7.96 2.74
CA ALA A 23 -2.22 -6.82 1.86
C ALA A 23 -2.70 -7.17 0.46
N SER A 24 -2.18 -8.25 -0.14
CA SER A 24 -2.65 -8.75 -1.43
C SER A 24 -4.16 -9.03 -1.45
N LEU A 25 -4.69 -9.69 -0.41
CA LEU A 25 -6.12 -10.01 -0.32
C LEU A 25 -6.99 -8.76 -0.13
N LEU A 26 -6.53 -7.79 0.67
CA LEU A 26 -7.19 -6.50 0.83
C LEU A 26 -7.21 -5.72 -0.50
N TYR A 27 -6.10 -5.76 -1.25
CA TYR A 27 -6.02 -5.12 -2.56
C TYR A 27 -6.99 -5.75 -3.57
N GLU A 28 -7.05 -7.07 -3.63
CA GLU A 28 -7.96 -7.80 -4.52
C GLU A 28 -9.44 -7.55 -4.18
N GLY A 29 -9.80 -7.53 -2.90
CA GLY A 29 -11.19 -7.29 -2.46
C GLY A 29 -11.73 -5.92 -2.87
N VAL A 30 -10.98 -4.85 -2.61
CA VAL A 30 -11.39 -3.48 -2.97
C VAL A 30 -11.37 -3.28 -4.49
N LEU A 31 -10.47 -3.93 -5.23
CA LEU A 31 -10.50 -3.91 -6.70
C LEU A 31 -11.80 -4.53 -7.25
N HIS A 32 -12.33 -5.56 -6.59
CA HIS A 32 -13.59 -6.21 -6.97
C HIS A 32 -14.84 -5.42 -6.57
N GLU A 33 -14.82 -4.67 -5.46
CA GLU A 33 -15.95 -3.83 -5.07
C GLU A 33 -16.14 -2.62 -6.01
N ASN A 34 -15.04 -2.13 -6.58
CA ASN A 34 -15.03 -0.92 -7.41
C ASN A 34 -15.01 -1.24 -8.93
N GLU A 35 -15.40 -2.46 -9.34
CA GLU A 35 -15.29 -2.86 -10.75
C GLU A 35 -16.14 -2.02 -11.72
N ASP A 36 -17.30 -1.58 -11.23
CA ASP A 36 -18.37 -0.93 -11.98
C ASP A 36 -18.58 0.54 -11.58
N ASP A 37 -17.76 1.09 -10.67
CA ASP A 37 -17.91 2.47 -10.20
C ASP A 37 -17.18 3.47 -11.11
N GLU A 38 -17.92 4.06 -12.05
CA GLU A 38 -17.42 5.12 -12.94
C GLU A 38 -17.08 6.44 -12.20
N ASN A 39 -17.58 6.58 -10.96
CA ASN A 39 -17.40 7.75 -10.11
C ASN A 39 -16.23 7.62 -9.13
N PHE A 40 -15.51 6.49 -9.13
CA PHE A 40 -14.27 6.34 -8.37
C PHE A 40 -13.30 7.47 -8.75
N GLY A 41 -13.11 8.42 -7.84
CA GLY A 41 -12.44 9.67 -8.13
C GLY A 41 -10.92 9.53 -8.10
N ASP A 42 -10.22 10.36 -8.87
CA ASP A 42 -8.74 10.42 -8.85
C ASP A 42 -8.17 10.73 -7.45
N PHE A 43 -9.01 11.28 -6.55
CA PHE A 43 -8.65 11.67 -5.18
C PHE A 43 -9.08 10.67 -4.10
N ASP A 44 -9.92 9.68 -4.42
CA ASP A 44 -10.37 8.73 -3.41
C ASP A 44 -9.22 7.78 -3.05
N THR A 45 -8.93 7.67 -1.75
CA THR A 45 -7.83 6.84 -1.22
C THR A 45 -8.29 5.69 -0.32
N PRO A 46 -9.26 4.85 -0.73
CA PRO A 46 -9.85 3.85 0.16
C PRO A 46 -8.84 2.84 0.69
N TYR A 47 -7.72 2.60 -0.01
CA TYR A 47 -6.68 1.71 0.51
C TYR A 47 -5.95 2.37 1.68
N ILE A 48 -5.41 3.57 1.49
CA ILE A 48 -4.76 4.31 2.58
C ILE A 48 -5.73 4.54 3.74
N ASP A 49 -6.97 4.91 3.47
CA ASP A 49 -7.99 5.19 4.49
C ASP A 49 -8.37 3.94 5.27
N SER A 50 -8.52 2.79 4.59
CA SER A 50 -8.72 1.50 5.25
C SER A 50 -7.57 1.19 6.20
N TYR A 51 -6.31 1.30 5.75
CA TYR A 51 -5.15 1.04 6.62
C TYR A 51 -5.01 2.05 7.76
N ALA A 52 -5.31 3.33 7.51
CA ALA A 52 -5.31 4.36 8.54
C ALA A 52 -6.37 4.08 9.62
N SER A 53 -7.52 3.51 9.23
CA SER A 53 -8.61 3.15 10.16
C SER A 53 -8.23 2.02 11.14
N HIS A 54 -7.33 1.13 10.74
CA HIS A 54 -6.77 0.08 11.60
C HIS A 54 -5.72 0.61 12.60
N GLY A 55 -5.44 1.91 12.57
CA GLY A 55 -4.54 2.61 13.49
C GLY A 55 -3.18 2.93 12.87
N THR A 56 -2.53 3.97 13.40
CA THR A 56 -1.25 4.50 12.87
C THR A 56 -0.13 3.46 12.80
N GLN A 57 -0.15 2.47 13.72
CA GLN A 57 0.82 1.39 13.72
C GLN A 57 0.66 0.44 12.52
N ALA A 58 -0.56 0.20 12.05
CA ALA A 58 -0.78 -0.63 10.87
C ALA A 58 -0.12 -0.03 9.62
N PHE A 59 -0.24 1.28 9.45
CA PHE A 59 0.38 2.02 8.35
C PHE A 59 1.92 1.95 8.39
N ILE A 60 2.51 2.13 9.58
CA ILE A 60 3.97 2.02 9.80
C ILE A 60 4.44 0.58 9.57
N THR A 61 3.69 -0.41 10.06
CA THR A 61 4.01 -1.83 9.83
C THR A 61 3.98 -2.21 8.36
N MET A 62 3.23 -1.51 7.51
CA MET A 62 3.15 -1.82 6.08
C MET A 62 4.21 -1.10 5.23
N THR A 63 4.66 0.09 5.63
CA THR A 63 5.54 0.93 4.78
C THR A 63 6.85 1.35 5.43
N ASN A 64 7.02 1.11 6.74
CA ASN A 64 8.06 1.69 7.61
C ASN A 64 8.03 3.22 7.68
N LEU A 65 6.95 3.86 7.23
CA LEU A 65 6.77 5.32 7.26
C LEU A 65 5.59 5.67 8.14
N SER A 66 5.69 6.79 8.87
CA SER A 66 4.50 7.43 9.40
C SER A 66 3.65 8.01 8.27
N LEU A 67 2.37 8.24 8.53
CA LEU A 67 1.46 8.88 7.57
C LEU A 67 1.98 10.26 7.12
N SER A 68 2.62 11.00 8.03
CA SER A 68 3.22 12.31 7.72
C SER A 68 4.41 12.20 6.77
N GLU A 69 5.29 11.21 6.97
CA GLU A 69 6.43 10.97 6.09
C GLU A 69 5.98 10.48 4.72
N PHE A 70 4.98 9.60 4.67
CA PHE A 70 4.35 9.18 3.44
C PHE A 70 3.78 10.36 2.65
N ASN A 71 2.99 11.24 3.29
CA ASN A 71 2.44 12.41 2.62
C ASN A 71 3.54 13.37 2.12
N ARG A 72 4.64 13.49 2.85
CA ARG A 72 5.79 14.29 2.42
C ARG A 72 6.47 13.68 1.19
N LEU A 73 6.65 12.36 1.14
CA LEU A 73 7.17 11.69 -0.05
C LEU A 73 6.21 11.82 -1.23
N TRP A 74 4.91 11.63 -1.01
CA TRP A 74 3.89 11.82 -2.03
C TRP A 74 3.94 13.22 -2.62
N SER A 75 4.06 14.28 -1.82
CA SER A 75 4.14 15.66 -2.33
C SER A 75 5.31 15.93 -3.28
N LEU A 76 6.36 15.09 -3.26
CA LEU A 76 7.50 15.23 -4.17
C LEU A 76 7.23 14.67 -5.56
N CYS A 77 6.33 13.69 -5.67
CA CYS A 77 6.03 12.98 -6.92
C CYS A 77 4.58 13.14 -7.39
N GLU A 78 3.70 13.74 -6.57
CA GLU A 78 2.26 13.87 -6.79
C GLU A 78 1.91 14.36 -8.20
N TYR A 79 2.56 15.43 -8.66
CA TYR A 79 2.29 16.02 -9.97
C TYR A 79 2.59 15.04 -11.10
N GLU A 80 3.81 14.47 -11.12
CA GLU A 80 4.27 13.57 -12.17
C GLU A 80 3.49 12.26 -12.18
N VAL A 81 3.22 11.69 -10.99
CA VAL A 81 2.49 10.42 -10.88
C VAL A 81 1.05 10.61 -11.32
N ASN A 82 0.34 11.67 -10.91
CA ASN A 82 -1.02 11.92 -11.38
C ASN A 82 -1.09 12.17 -12.89
N ALA A 83 -0.12 12.91 -13.45
CA ALA A 83 -0.06 13.18 -14.89
C ALA A 83 0.07 11.89 -15.71
N ALA A 84 0.89 10.95 -15.24
CA ALA A 84 1.16 9.70 -15.95
C ALA A 84 0.17 8.56 -15.63
N TRP A 85 -0.44 8.54 -14.44
CA TRP A 85 -1.20 7.38 -13.93
C TRP A 85 -2.38 6.98 -14.82
N GLY A 86 -3.12 7.96 -15.35
CA GLY A 86 -4.26 7.75 -16.23
C GLY A 86 -3.93 7.72 -17.73
N GLU A 87 -2.67 7.98 -18.10
CA GLU A 87 -2.30 8.14 -19.50
C GLU A 87 -2.31 6.79 -20.26
N GLY A 88 -2.88 6.79 -21.47
CA GLY A 88 -2.83 5.65 -22.39
C GLY A 88 -3.73 4.44 -22.06
N ARG A 89 -4.51 4.45 -20.97
CA ARG A 89 -5.29 3.26 -20.56
C ARG A 89 -6.69 3.14 -21.17
N GLY A 90 -7.24 4.17 -21.81
CA GLY A 90 -8.59 4.15 -22.42
C GLY A 90 -9.77 3.92 -21.45
N ARG A 91 -9.50 3.42 -20.24
CA ARG A 91 -10.39 3.21 -19.10
C ARG A 91 -9.76 3.88 -17.87
N LYS A 92 -10.58 4.49 -17.00
CA LYS A 92 -10.13 5.04 -15.72
C LYS A 92 -9.50 3.94 -14.85
N ASN A 93 -8.42 4.29 -14.14
CA ASN A 93 -7.79 3.38 -13.19
C ASN A 93 -8.70 3.19 -11.95
N ARG A 94 -8.76 1.95 -11.45
CA ARG A 94 -9.59 1.55 -10.28
C ARG A 94 -8.93 1.80 -8.92
N VAL A 95 -7.81 2.52 -8.95
CA VAL A 95 -6.98 2.84 -7.80
C VAL A 95 -6.47 4.25 -8.06
N SER A 96 -6.56 5.15 -7.09
CA SER A 96 -5.98 6.48 -7.24
C SER A 96 -4.45 6.39 -7.37
N ALA A 97 -3.84 7.39 -7.99
CA ALA A 97 -2.39 7.46 -8.14
C ALA A 97 -1.67 7.36 -6.78
N LYS A 98 -2.28 7.93 -5.74
CA LYS A 98 -1.76 7.93 -4.37
C LYS A 98 -1.87 6.57 -3.69
N ASP A 99 -2.98 5.87 -3.85
CA ASP A 99 -3.12 4.50 -3.36
C ASP A 99 -2.16 3.54 -4.08
N ALA A 100 -1.98 3.70 -5.39
CA ALA A 100 -1.02 2.90 -6.15
C ALA A 100 0.42 3.14 -5.68
N PHE A 101 0.76 4.38 -5.34
CA PHE A 101 2.04 4.72 -4.73
C PHE A 101 2.21 4.05 -3.35
N PHE A 102 1.16 4.06 -2.52
CA PHE A 102 1.16 3.32 -1.25
C PHE A 102 1.36 1.81 -1.45
N MET A 103 0.63 1.20 -2.38
CA MET A 103 0.77 -0.23 -2.74
C MET A 103 2.19 -0.58 -3.23
N LEU A 104 2.82 0.32 -3.99
CA LEU A 104 4.20 0.13 -4.43
C LEU A 104 5.17 0.12 -3.24
N LEU A 105 5.01 1.04 -2.28
CA LEU A 105 5.87 1.10 -1.09
C LEU A 105 5.70 -0.13 -0.20
N THR A 106 4.48 -0.65 -0.05
CA THR A 106 4.24 -1.90 0.69
C THR A 106 4.91 -3.08 -0.02
N LEU A 107 4.82 -3.17 -1.35
CA LEU A 107 5.54 -4.20 -2.11
C LEU A 107 7.07 -4.06 -1.98
N LEU A 108 7.62 -2.84 -2.09
CA LEU A 108 9.06 -2.60 -2.00
C LEU A 108 9.63 -2.93 -0.62
N LYS A 109 8.86 -2.71 0.44
CA LYS A 109 9.24 -3.17 1.79
C LYS A 109 9.52 -4.68 1.81
N HIS A 110 8.72 -5.46 1.09
CA HIS A 110 8.76 -6.92 1.10
C HIS A 110 9.52 -7.54 -0.08
N TYR A 111 10.12 -6.73 -0.97
CA TYR A 111 10.79 -7.21 -2.19
C TYR A 111 12.14 -7.92 -1.92
N ASN A 112 12.63 -7.93 -0.67
CA ASN A 112 13.93 -8.48 -0.31
C ASN A 112 13.91 -9.34 0.97
N THR A 113 12.73 -9.81 1.38
CA THR A 113 12.53 -10.79 2.46
C THR A 113 12.35 -12.18 1.86
#